data_AF-A0A661V9T7-F1
#
_entry.id   AF-A0A661V9T7-F1
#
_cell.length_a   1.000
_cell.length_b   1.000
_cell.length_c   1.000
_cell.angle_alpha   90.00
_cell.angle_beta   90.00
_cell.angle_gamma   90.00
#
_symmetry.space_group_name_H-M   'P 1'
#
loop_
_entity.id
_entity.type
_entity.pdbx_description
1 polymer ?
#
loop_
_entity_poly.entity_id
_entity_poly.type
_entity_poly.pdbx_seq_one_letter_code
_entity_poly.pdbx_strand_id
1 'polypeptide(L)' 'MLTIDYSLLGIKDGERVLDVGCGTGRHSWEACRQSRCLVYALD' A
#
# COMPACT_ATOMS: atom_id res chain seq x y z
N MET A 1 -3.94 -7.82 -10.81
CA MET A 1 -2.54 -8.25 -10.85
C MET A 1 -1.71 -7.17 -10.19
N LEU A 2 -1.01 -7.50 -9.10
CA LEU A 2 0.00 -6.62 -8.50
C LEU A 2 1.32 -6.87 -9.24
N THR A 3 2.07 -5.81 -9.51
CA THR A 3 3.33 -5.87 -10.27
C THR A 3 4.56 -5.94 -9.36
N ILE A 4 4.37 -5.93 -8.04
CA ILE A 4 5.44 -6.01 -7.04
C ILE A 4 5.12 -7.07 -5.99
N ASP A 5 6.16 -7.60 -5.37
CA ASP A 5 6.05 -8.40 -4.15
C ASP A 5 5.98 -7.48 -2.93
N TYR A 6 4.84 -7.48 -2.25
CA TYR A 6 4.60 -6.63 -1.07
C TYR A 6 5.40 -7.05 0.16
N SER A 7 5.84 -8.32 0.24
CA SER A 7 6.63 -8.79 1.37
C SER A 7 7.99 -8.09 1.45
N LEU A 8 8.51 -7.64 0.30
CA LEU A 8 9.76 -6.87 0.21
C LEU A 8 9.65 -5.46 0.79
N LEU A 9 8.43 -4.90 0.85
CA LEU A 9 8.20 -3.58 1.44
C LEU A 9 8.19 -3.65 2.97
N GLY A 10 7.91 -4.83 3.54
CA GLY A 10 7.98 -5.06 4.99
C GLY A 10 7.09 -4.16 5.84
N ILE A 11 5.96 -3.69 5.28
CA ILE A 11 5.03 -2.77 5.94
C ILE A 11 4.46 -3.42 7.20
N LYS A 12 4.51 -2.70 8.32
CA LYS A 12 4.05 -3.16 9.63
C LYS A 12 2.81 -2.43 10.09
N ASP A 13 2.10 -3.05 11.04
CA ASP A 13 0.95 -2.44 11.70
C ASP A 13 1.33 -1.09 12.34
N GLY A 14 0.48 -0.09 12.13
CA GLY A 14 0.69 1.28 12.63
C GLY A 14 1.56 2.17 11.76
N GLU A 15 2.18 1.65 10.70
CA GLU A 15 2.97 2.45 9.77
C GLU A 15 2.10 3.30 8.82
N ARG A 16 2.75 4.29 8.20
CA ARG A 16 2.14 5.18 7.22
C ARG A 16 2.74 4.90 5.84
N VAL A 17 1.89 4.70 4.84
CA VAL A 17 2.28 4.39 3.46
C VAL A 17 1.83 5.52 2.55
N LEU A 18 2.69 5.92 1.63
CA LEU A 18 2.38 6.89 0.58
C LEU A 18 2.34 6.18 -0.78
N ASP A 19 1.19 6.19 -1.44
CA ASP A 19 0.97 5.62 -2.77
C ASP A 19 0.82 6.78 -3.77
N VAL A 20 1.89 7.07 -4.53
CA VAL A 20 1.95 8.18 -5.50
C VAL A 20 1.72 7.65 -6.91
N GLY A 21 0.79 8.26 -7.64
CA GLY A 21 0.31 7.71 -8.91
C GLY A 21 -0.60 6.51 -8.65
N CYS A 22 -1.47 6.60 -7.65
CA CYS A 22 -2.22 5.46 -7.14
C CYS A 22 -3.25 4.93 -8.16
N GLY A 23 -3.60 5.73 -9.18
CA GLY A 23 -4.66 5.41 -10.14
C GLY A 23 -5.93 5.00 -9.42
N THR A 24 -6.46 3.81 -9.74
CA THR A 24 -7.66 3.26 -9.08
C THR A 24 -7.39 2.63 -7.70
N GLY A 25 -6.20 2.78 -7.11
CA GLY A 25 -5.90 2.41 -5.72
C GLY A 25 -5.60 0.92 -5.47
N ARG A 26 -5.19 0.15 -6.47
CA ARG A 26 -4.92 -1.30 -6.30
C ARG A 26 -3.82 -1.58 -5.26
N HIS A 27 -2.80 -0.73 -5.22
CA HIS A 27 -1.68 -0.84 -4.29
C HIS A 27 -2.03 -0.35 -2.88
N SER A 28 -2.74 0.77 -2.80
CA SER A 28 -3.36 1.25 -1.55
C SER A 28 -4.22 0.18 -0.88
N TRP A 29 -5.08 -0.51 -1.64
CA TRP A 29 -5.90 -1.58 -1.07
C TRP A 29 -4.99 -2.70 -0.54
N GLU A 30 -4.09 -3.22 -1.36
CA GLU A 30 -3.23 -4.32 -0.95
C GLU A 30 -2.43 -4.03 0.34
N ALA A 31 -1.92 -2.80 0.51
CA ALA A 31 -1.23 -2.39 1.73
C ALA A 31 -2.13 -2.54 2.99
N CYS A 32 -3.38 -2.06 2.91
CA CYS A 32 -4.38 -2.18 3.98
C CYS A 32 -4.84 -3.63 4.20
N ARG A 33 -4.75 -4.50 3.18
CA ARG A 33 -5.10 -5.92 3.29
C ARG A 33 -4.03 -6.69 4.07
N GLN A 34 -2.76 -6.36 3.87
CA GLN A 34 -1.64 -7.08 4.49
C GLN A 34 -1.28 -6.56 5.89
N SER A 35 -1.60 -5.29 6.19
CA SER A 35 -1.22 -4.64 7.44
C SER A 35 -2.25 -3.60 7.88
N ARG A 36 -2.32 -3.34 9.18
CA ARG A 36 -3.09 -2.23 9.74
C ARG A 36 -2.31 -0.92 9.61
N CYS A 37 -2.00 -0.54 8.37
CA CYS A 37 -1.33 0.72 8.05
C CYS A 37 -2.33 1.83 7.69
N LEU A 38 -1.88 3.07 7.73
CA LEU A 38 -2.59 4.22 7.19
C LEU A 38 -2.01 4.57 5.82
N VAL A 39 -2.84 4.55 4.79
CA VAL A 39 -2.43 4.88 3.42
C VAL A 39 -2.85 6.30 3.06
N TYR A 40 -1.90 7.08 2.54
CA TYR A 40 -2.14 8.32 1.83
C TYR A 40 -1.99 8.05 0.34
N ALA A 41 -3.06 8.25 -0.43
CA ALA A 41 -3.08 7.99 -1.86
C ALA A 41 -3.22 9.32 -2.62
N LEU A 42 -2.39 9.52 -3.64
CA LEU A 42 -2.52 10.65 -4.56
C LEU A 42 -2.29 10.21 -6.00
N ASP A 43 -3.02 10.83 -6.92
CA ASP A 43 -2.89 10.68 -8.38
C ASP A 43 -2.98 12.06 -9.03
#